data_AF-A0A4S8KWP2-F1
#
_entry.id   AF-A0A4S8KWP2-F1
#
_cell.length_a   1.000
_cell.length_b   1.000
_cell.length_c   1.000
_cell.angle_alpha   90.00
_cell.angle_beta   90.00
_cell.angle_gamma   90.00
#
_symmetry.space_group_name_H-M   'P 1'
#
loop_
_entity.id
_entity.type
_entity.pdbx_description
1 polymer ?
#
loop_
_entity_poly.entity_id
_entity_poly.type
_entity_poly.pdbx_seq_one_letter_code
_entity_poly.pdbx_strand_id
1 'polypeptide(L)'
;KFQVGLKIDYCIQTMLLYGYVNGVGLDSSYRNKNENRAPITFLTTVDKYQRMLPGPVFVSGDVKAETLVKFLEEVKHLVEAMASQIVEGLYISLSADRADLIREATSVVESESWNPLYFMIDKSRAEVIAIREVWPQMHIRLCQFHVVQAILRWETDQGLTQPGRPKLDRTAKYVLLWAFRQLQRAHDRESWDQELGVFLTRMEHIIQDRHIRNIVLNYFEVNWFTKFWLDLWTDIGLPVGHNRDHISTNNFTERAFKTFDQIFLENRANKSAYRLVLIIANEWFEYYRLWQPTRSKPDDEVYHQAIIHGHQLWNSGHAIFEMEPDSKGQRVFKVLAN
;
A
#
# COMPACT_ATOMS: atom_id res chain seq x y z
N LYS A 1 1.27 22.35 -7.37
CA LYS A 1 0.25 21.28 -7.39
C LYS A 1 -0.16 20.99 -5.95
N PHE A 2 -1.43 20.68 -5.71
CA PHE A 2 -1.93 20.36 -4.36
C PHE A 2 -1.28 19.06 -3.85
N GLN A 3 -0.72 19.08 -2.64
CA GLN A 3 -0.10 17.95 -1.96
C GLN A 3 -0.31 18.12 -0.46
N VAL A 4 -0.90 17.11 0.19
CA VAL A 4 -1.14 17.13 1.64
C VAL A 4 -0.95 15.72 2.21
N GLY A 5 -0.12 15.63 3.24
CA GLY A 5 -0.01 14.44 4.09
C GLY A 5 -0.96 14.58 5.28
N LEU A 6 -1.67 13.51 5.62
CA LEU A 6 -2.54 13.43 6.78
C LEU A 6 -2.06 12.32 7.70
N LYS A 7 -2.01 12.62 9.00
CA LYS A 7 -1.64 11.67 10.05
C LYS A 7 -2.45 11.93 11.32
N ILE A 8 -2.56 10.90 12.15
CA ILE A 8 -2.79 11.02 13.59
C ILE A 8 -1.76 10.15 14.31
N ASP A 9 -1.55 10.38 15.61
CA ASP A 9 -0.50 9.64 16.32
C ASP A 9 -0.76 8.13 16.37
N TYR A 10 -2.03 7.71 16.38
CA TYR A 10 -2.40 6.29 16.30
C TYR A 10 -1.90 5.61 15.02
N CYS A 11 -1.95 6.29 13.86
CA CYS A 11 -1.49 5.68 12.61
C CYS A 11 0.04 5.57 12.57
N ILE A 12 0.76 6.51 13.19
CA ILE A 12 2.22 6.45 13.32
C ILE A 12 2.64 5.31 14.25
N GLN A 13 2.01 5.18 15.43
CA GLN A 13 2.26 4.06 16.35
C GLN A 13 1.94 2.71 15.71
N THR A 14 0.91 2.64 14.88
CA THR A 14 0.56 1.45 14.11
C THR A 14 1.67 1.06 13.14
N MET A 15 2.22 2.02 12.38
CA MET A 15 3.35 1.75 11.46
C MET A 15 4.59 1.28 12.22
N LEU A 16 4.89 1.91 13.36
CA LEU A 16 5.99 1.52 14.24
C LEU A 16 5.84 0.08 14.74
N LEU A 17 4.67 -0.25 15.30
CA LEU A 17 4.42 -1.54 15.93
C LEU A 17 4.30 -2.69 14.93
N TYR A 18 3.58 -2.49 13.83
CA TYR A 18 3.19 -3.58 12.94
C TYR A 18 3.92 -3.60 11.61
N GLY A 19 4.47 -2.47 11.15
CA GLY A 19 5.18 -2.40 9.87
C GLY A 19 6.43 -3.30 9.82
N TYR A 20 7.13 -3.45 10.94
CA TYR A 20 8.33 -4.29 11.05
C TYR A 20 8.03 -5.79 11.00
N VAL A 21 6.85 -6.23 11.42
CA VAL A 21 6.48 -7.65 11.48
C VAL A 21 5.55 -8.09 10.36
N ASN A 22 4.66 -7.23 9.91
CA ASN A 22 3.62 -7.55 8.93
C ASN A 22 3.82 -6.86 7.58
N GLY A 23 4.86 -6.04 7.46
CA GLY A 23 5.11 -5.21 6.29
C GLY A 23 4.09 -4.08 6.14
N VAL A 24 4.21 -3.36 5.03
CA VAL A 24 3.40 -2.18 4.71
C VAL A 24 2.84 -2.31 3.31
N GLY A 25 1.55 -2.07 3.15
CA GLY A 25 0.91 -1.91 1.85
C GLY A 25 0.92 -0.45 1.43
N LEU A 26 1.28 -0.19 0.18
CA LEU A 26 1.23 1.14 -0.45
C LEU A 26 0.47 1.01 -1.77
N ASP A 27 -0.59 1.80 -1.93
CA ASP A 27 -1.33 1.86 -3.19
C ASP A 27 -2.07 3.21 -3.32
N SER A 28 -2.37 3.60 -4.55
CA SER A 28 -2.94 4.89 -4.93
C SER A 28 -4.22 4.75 -5.74
N SER A 29 -5.31 5.35 -5.26
CA SER A 29 -6.61 5.33 -5.93
C SER A 29 -7.02 6.69 -6.46
N TYR A 30 -7.53 6.73 -7.69
CA TYR A 30 -7.95 7.96 -8.38
C TYR A 30 -9.47 8.10 -8.47
N ARG A 31 -10.17 6.96 -8.51
CA ARG A 31 -11.59 6.91 -8.90
C ARG A 31 -12.47 7.44 -7.78
N ASN A 32 -13.38 8.35 -8.12
CA ASN A 32 -14.41 8.89 -7.22
C ASN A 32 -13.88 9.68 -6.00
N LYS A 33 -12.57 9.99 -5.95
CA LYS A 33 -11.94 10.59 -4.77
C LYS A 33 -12.12 12.10 -4.67
N ASN A 34 -12.13 12.83 -5.79
CA ASN A 34 -12.44 14.26 -5.87
C ASN A 34 -12.68 14.67 -7.33
N GLU A 35 -13.19 15.89 -7.56
CA GLU A 35 -13.46 16.43 -8.91
C GLU A 35 -12.22 16.55 -9.80
N ASN A 36 -11.05 16.76 -9.19
CA ASN A 36 -9.78 16.93 -9.89
C ASN A 36 -9.10 15.60 -10.21
N ARG A 37 -9.72 14.45 -9.87
CA ARG A 37 -9.11 13.11 -9.91
C ARG A 37 -7.76 13.05 -9.21
N ALA A 38 -7.57 13.89 -8.20
CA ALA A 38 -6.35 13.92 -7.39
C ALA A 38 -6.24 12.58 -6.64
N PRO A 39 -5.17 11.80 -6.83
CA PRO A 39 -5.01 10.52 -6.17
C PRO A 39 -5.00 10.63 -4.64
N ILE A 40 -5.52 9.59 -4.02
CA ILE A 40 -5.32 9.29 -2.60
C ILE A 40 -4.44 8.05 -2.50
N THR A 41 -3.33 8.20 -1.79
CA THR A 41 -2.38 7.11 -1.53
C THR A 41 -2.50 6.70 -0.07
N PHE A 42 -2.73 5.41 0.14
CA PHE A 42 -2.81 4.82 1.47
C PHE A 42 -1.56 4.04 1.79
N LEU A 43 -1.03 4.27 2.99
CA LEU A 43 -0.22 3.31 3.70
C LEU A 43 -1.11 2.49 4.63
N THR A 44 -0.89 1.18 4.66
CA THR A 44 -1.65 0.27 5.52
C THR A 44 -0.75 -0.84 6.05
N THR A 45 -1.12 -1.41 7.18
CA THR A 45 -0.53 -2.64 7.71
C THR A 45 -1.65 -3.49 8.32
N VAL A 46 -1.31 -4.59 8.98
CA VAL A 46 -2.28 -5.41 9.71
C VAL A 46 -1.81 -5.67 11.13
N ASP A 47 -2.76 -5.88 12.05
CA ASP A 47 -2.45 -6.37 13.39
C ASP A 47 -2.31 -7.90 13.44
N LYS A 48 -2.06 -8.43 14.64
CA LYS A 48 -1.99 -9.87 14.93
C LYS A 48 -3.28 -10.64 14.60
N TYR A 49 -4.41 -9.95 14.42
CA TYR A 49 -5.70 -10.53 14.04
C TYR A 49 -5.99 -10.38 12.54
N GLN A 50 -5.02 -9.97 11.73
CA GLN A 50 -5.17 -9.71 10.29
C GLN A 50 -6.20 -8.61 9.98
N ARG A 51 -6.47 -7.73 10.95
CA ARG A 51 -7.27 -6.53 10.72
C ARG A 51 -6.37 -5.48 10.09
N MET A 52 -6.87 -4.85 9.02
CA MET A 52 -6.19 -3.72 8.40
C MET A 52 -6.20 -2.51 9.35
N LEU A 53 -5.02 -1.90 9.51
CA LEU A 53 -4.81 -0.67 10.24
C LEU A 53 -4.21 0.41 9.33
N PRO A 54 -4.65 1.68 9.47
CA PRO A 54 -4.20 2.76 8.61
C PRO A 54 -2.82 3.26 9.05
N GLY A 55 -1.98 3.57 8.06
CA GLY A 55 -0.84 4.47 8.20
C GLY A 55 -1.19 5.89 7.77
N PRO A 56 -0.19 6.79 7.64
CA PRO A 56 -0.38 8.10 7.03
C PRO A 56 -0.99 8.02 5.63
N VAL A 57 -1.74 9.06 5.27
CA VAL A 57 -2.45 9.15 3.99
C VAL A 57 -1.91 10.34 3.21
N PHE A 58 -1.74 10.19 1.91
CA PHE A 58 -1.30 11.26 1.02
C PHE A 58 -2.40 11.59 0.01
N VAL A 59 -2.81 12.85 -0.05
CA VAL A 59 -3.68 13.36 -1.11
C VAL A 59 -2.86 14.31 -1.96
N SER A 60 -2.69 13.98 -3.23
CA SER A 60 -1.78 14.71 -4.12
C SER A 60 -2.39 14.95 -5.49
N GLY A 61 -1.86 15.94 -6.21
CA GLY A 61 -2.25 16.22 -7.59
C GLY A 61 -1.63 15.26 -8.62
N ASP A 62 -0.70 14.41 -8.20
CA ASP A 62 -0.10 13.33 -9.00
C ASP A 62 0.56 12.26 -8.11
N VAL A 63 0.74 11.06 -8.67
CA VAL A 63 1.50 9.96 -8.06
C VAL A 63 2.72 9.74 -8.95
N LYS A 64 3.79 10.45 -8.64
CA LYS A 64 5.09 10.31 -9.31
C LYS A 64 6.13 9.87 -8.30
N ALA A 65 7.26 9.34 -8.78
CA ALA A 65 8.35 8.93 -7.90
C ALA A 65 8.76 10.08 -6.98
N GLU A 66 8.95 11.30 -7.51
CA GLU A 66 9.45 12.43 -6.72
C GLU A 66 8.47 12.87 -5.62
N THR A 67 7.17 12.71 -5.85
CA THR A 67 6.14 13.10 -4.89
C THR A 67 5.91 12.02 -3.84
N LEU A 68 6.02 10.75 -4.24
CA LEU A 68 6.01 9.61 -3.32
C LEU A 68 7.27 9.56 -2.44
N VAL A 69 8.46 9.90 -2.96
CA VAL A 69 9.70 9.98 -2.16
C VAL A 69 9.49 10.91 -0.97
N LYS A 70 9.07 12.16 -1.22
CA LYS A 70 8.83 13.14 -0.16
C LYS A 70 7.83 12.65 0.88
N PHE A 71 6.75 12.00 0.42
CA PHE A 71 5.76 11.43 1.32
C PHE A 71 6.35 10.32 2.19
N LEU A 72 7.06 9.36 1.60
CA LEU A 72 7.64 8.22 2.30
C LEU A 72 8.79 8.63 3.24
N GLU A 73 9.62 9.60 2.85
CA GLU A 73 10.66 10.20 3.71
C GLU A 73 10.05 10.82 4.97
N GLU A 74 8.97 11.58 4.80
CA GLU A 74 8.29 12.21 5.93
C GLU A 74 7.64 11.15 6.83
N VAL A 75 7.04 10.11 6.26
CA VAL A 75 6.50 8.99 7.04
C VAL A 75 7.61 8.30 7.85
N LYS A 76 8.75 8.02 7.24
CA LYS A 76 9.90 7.42 7.92
C LYS A 76 10.34 8.27 9.11
N HIS A 77 10.57 9.56 8.86
CA HIS A 77 10.96 10.53 9.89
C HIS A 77 9.93 10.62 11.03
N LEU A 78 8.64 10.62 10.71
CA LEU A 78 7.57 10.66 11.71
C LEU A 78 7.55 9.40 12.60
N VAL A 79 7.81 8.22 12.02
CA VAL A 79 7.88 6.96 12.77
C VAL A 79 9.10 6.93 13.68
N GLU A 80 10.26 7.37 13.19
CA GLU A 80 11.50 7.46 13.96
C GLU A 80 11.37 8.47 15.11
N ALA A 81 10.79 9.65 14.85
CA ALA A 81 10.52 10.64 15.88
C ALA A 81 9.54 10.12 16.95
N MET A 82 8.50 9.39 16.55
CA MET A 82 7.57 8.75 17.47
C MET A 82 8.28 7.69 18.33
N ALA A 83 9.19 6.91 17.76
CA ALA A 83 9.98 5.94 18.50
C ALA A 83 10.83 6.60 19.61
N SER A 84 11.55 7.68 19.29
CA SER A 84 12.32 8.45 20.29
C SER A 84 11.42 8.99 21.40
N GLN A 85 10.28 9.59 21.05
CA GLN A 85 9.34 10.12 22.05
C GLN A 85 8.76 9.04 22.98
N ILE A 86 8.53 7.83 22.47
CA ILE A 86 8.08 6.69 23.28
C ILE A 86 9.17 6.23 24.25
N VAL A 87 10.42 6.11 23.79
CA VAL A 87 11.57 5.69 24.62
C VAL A 87 11.86 6.72 25.72
N GLU A 88 11.74 8.01 25.42
CA GLU A 88 11.90 9.11 26.37
C GLU A 88 10.73 9.23 27.37
N GLY A 89 9.66 8.44 27.19
CA GLY A 89 8.46 8.49 28.04
C GLY A 89 7.59 9.72 27.82
N LEU A 90 7.79 10.45 26.72
CA LEU A 90 7.02 11.65 26.34
C LEU A 90 5.70 11.31 25.64
N TYR A 91 5.49 10.05 25.28
CA TYR A 91 4.34 9.63 24.49
C TYR A 91 3.56 8.47 25.15
N ILE A 92 2.23 8.53 25.10
CA ILE A 92 1.34 7.48 25.64
C ILE A 92 0.99 6.47 24.53
N SER A 93 1.17 5.17 24.79
CA SER A 93 0.70 4.12 23.87
C SER A 93 -0.81 4.21 23.71
N LEU A 94 -1.26 4.42 22.48
CA LEU A 94 -2.66 4.37 22.07
C LEU A 94 -3.08 2.94 21.71
N SER A 95 -2.10 2.03 21.54
CA SER A 95 -2.33 0.61 21.32
C SER A 95 -2.46 -0.16 22.65
N ALA A 96 -3.24 -1.24 22.65
CA ALA A 96 -3.32 -2.17 23.78
C ALA A 96 -2.00 -2.94 24.01
N ASP A 97 -1.14 -3.01 22.99
CA ASP A 97 0.11 -3.77 22.97
C ASP A 97 1.31 -2.88 23.36
N ARG A 98 1.18 -2.15 24.48
CA ARG A 98 2.18 -1.15 24.93
C ARG A 98 3.60 -1.73 25.06
N ALA A 99 3.72 -2.95 25.58
CA ALA A 99 5.02 -3.59 25.79
C ALA A 99 5.74 -3.86 24.45
N ASP A 100 5.00 -4.35 23.45
CA ASP A 100 5.53 -4.57 22.11
C ASP A 100 5.89 -3.22 21.45
N LEU A 101 5.04 -2.20 21.59
CA LEU A 101 5.33 -0.87 21.04
C LEU A 101 6.61 -0.26 21.60
N ILE A 102 6.85 -0.39 22.92
CA ILE A 102 8.10 0.09 23.55
C ILE A 102 9.31 -0.69 23.04
N ARG A 103 9.18 -2.03 22.89
CA ARG A 103 10.25 -2.86 22.35
C ARG A 103 10.62 -2.44 20.93
N GLU A 104 9.63 -2.28 20.05
CA GLU A 104 9.88 -1.86 18.66
C GLU A 104 10.43 -0.43 18.59
N ALA A 105 9.92 0.50 19.43
CA ALA A 105 10.47 1.85 19.53
C ALA A 105 11.95 1.84 19.94
N THR A 106 12.31 1.01 20.92
CA THR A 106 13.69 0.84 21.39
C THR A 106 14.58 0.32 20.25
N SER A 107 14.12 -0.69 19.52
CA SER A 107 14.83 -1.25 18.36
C SER A 107 15.08 -0.20 17.26
N VAL A 108 14.10 0.66 16.98
CA VAL A 108 14.25 1.75 15.99
C VAL A 108 15.26 2.80 16.45
N VAL A 109 15.25 3.17 17.73
CA VAL A 109 16.23 4.11 18.28
C VAL A 109 17.64 3.52 18.28
N GLU A 110 17.81 2.25 18.66
CA GLU A 110 19.11 1.56 18.68
C GLU A 110 19.70 1.35 17.27
N SER A 111 18.86 1.08 16.28
CA SER A 111 19.28 0.90 14.88
C SER A 111 19.36 2.22 14.09
N GLU A 112 18.97 3.34 14.70
CA GLU A 112 18.89 4.67 14.09
C GLU A 112 18.06 4.74 12.79
N SER A 113 17.21 3.74 12.52
CA SER A 113 16.38 3.71 11.31
C SER A 113 15.17 2.81 11.47
N TRP A 114 14.00 3.30 11.08
CA TRP A 114 12.82 2.45 10.93
C TRP A 114 12.81 1.77 9.55
N ASN A 115 12.66 0.44 9.55
CA ASN A 115 12.60 -0.38 8.35
C ASN A 115 11.39 -1.33 8.43
N PRO A 116 10.35 -1.15 7.58
CA PRO A 116 9.31 -2.15 7.41
C PRO A 116 9.87 -3.52 6.97
N LEU A 117 9.13 -4.60 7.24
CA LEU A 117 9.54 -5.95 6.79
C LEU A 117 9.65 -6.04 5.26
N TYR A 118 8.65 -5.48 4.58
CA TYR A 118 8.55 -5.36 3.14
C TYR A 118 7.51 -4.31 2.78
N PHE A 119 7.51 -3.88 1.52
CA PHE A 119 6.38 -3.17 0.90
C PHE A 119 5.62 -4.07 -0.06
N MET A 120 4.29 -4.10 0.06
CA MET A 120 3.39 -4.71 -0.91
C MET A 120 2.72 -3.62 -1.74
N ILE A 121 2.90 -3.68 -3.05
CA ILE A 121 2.44 -2.67 -3.98
C ILE A 121 1.77 -3.29 -5.22
N ASP A 122 1.16 -2.43 -6.02
CA ASP A 122 0.74 -2.76 -7.36
C ASP A 122 1.91 -2.59 -8.35
N LYS A 123 1.71 -2.96 -9.62
CA LYS A 123 2.78 -2.82 -10.63
C LYS A 123 2.98 -1.34 -10.99
N SER A 124 3.77 -0.64 -10.18
CA SER A 124 4.03 0.80 -10.31
C SER A 124 5.52 1.11 -10.22
N ARG A 125 6.11 1.63 -11.31
CA ARG A 125 7.53 2.04 -11.30
C ARG A 125 7.77 3.20 -10.34
N ALA A 126 6.81 4.12 -10.23
CA ALA A 126 6.91 5.27 -9.35
C ALA A 126 7.01 4.84 -7.88
N GLU A 127 6.22 3.86 -7.46
CA GLU A 127 6.27 3.31 -6.09
C GLU A 127 7.58 2.57 -5.83
N VAL A 128 8.03 1.71 -6.76
CA VAL A 128 9.32 1.01 -6.62
C VAL A 128 10.49 1.97 -6.48
N ILE A 129 10.55 3.01 -7.33
CA ILE A 129 11.62 4.00 -7.28
C ILE A 129 11.55 4.77 -5.96
N ALA A 130 10.36 5.22 -5.55
CA ALA A 130 10.22 5.98 -4.33
C ALA A 130 10.59 5.18 -3.07
N ILE A 131 10.16 3.92 -2.97
CA ILE A 131 10.51 3.05 -1.85
C ILE A 131 12.02 2.82 -1.81
N ARG A 132 12.68 2.58 -2.95
CA ARG A 132 14.13 2.34 -3.00
C ARG A 132 14.96 3.60 -2.73
N GLU A 133 14.44 4.79 -2.99
CA GLU A 133 15.11 6.03 -2.62
C GLU A 133 15.16 6.18 -1.09
N VAL A 134 14.04 5.89 -0.41
CA VAL A 134 13.93 6.02 1.06
C VAL A 134 14.55 4.83 1.80
N TRP A 135 14.42 3.63 1.24
CA TRP A 135 14.97 2.37 1.76
C TRP A 135 15.66 1.58 0.65
N PRO A 136 16.97 1.81 0.40
CA PRO A 136 17.70 1.20 -0.73
C PRO A 136 17.68 -0.32 -0.80
N GLN A 137 17.62 -0.99 0.36
CA GLN A 137 17.64 -2.46 0.47
C GLN A 137 16.25 -3.06 0.72
N MET A 138 15.18 -2.28 0.59
CA MET A 138 13.84 -2.71 0.93
C MET A 138 13.35 -3.88 0.07
N HIS A 139 12.76 -4.87 0.74
CA HIS A 139 12.02 -5.93 0.06
C HIS A 139 10.70 -5.36 -0.47
N ILE A 140 10.51 -5.39 -1.79
CA ILE A 140 9.28 -4.91 -2.46
C ILE A 140 8.61 -6.08 -3.17
N ARG A 141 7.30 -6.22 -2.98
CA ARG A 141 6.50 -7.29 -3.56
C ARG A 141 5.32 -6.73 -4.33
N LEU A 142 5.10 -7.28 -5.51
CA LEU A 142 3.88 -7.06 -6.26
C LEU A 142 2.77 -7.95 -5.73
N CYS A 143 1.60 -7.36 -5.55
CA CYS A 143 0.39 -8.10 -5.22
C CYS A 143 0.12 -9.16 -6.28
N GLN A 144 0.00 -10.43 -5.86
CA GLN A 144 -0.26 -11.56 -6.74
C GLN A 144 -1.56 -11.39 -7.52
N PHE A 145 -2.59 -10.81 -6.89
CA PHE A 145 -3.87 -10.57 -7.55
C PHE A 145 -3.68 -9.65 -8.76
N HIS A 146 -2.99 -8.52 -8.57
CA HIS A 146 -2.71 -7.58 -9.65
C HIS A 146 -1.75 -8.12 -10.70
N VAL A 147 -0.75 -8.91 -10.32
CA VAL A 147 0.11 -9.64 -11.28
C VAL A 147 -0.72 -10.54 -12.19
N VAL A 148 -1.59 -11.38 -11.60
CA VAL A 148 -2.44 -12.30 -12.37
C VAL A 148 -3.44 -11.55 -13.25
N GLN A 149 -4.06 -10.48 -12.74
CA GLN A 149 -4.96 -9.64 -13.53
C GLN A 149 -4.24 -9.00 -14.72
N ALA A 150 -3.05 -8.44 -14.50
CA ALA A 150 -2.24 -7.83 -15.54
C ALA A 150 -1.87 -8.83 -16.65
N ILE A 151 -1.45 -10.04 -16.28
CA ILE A 151 -1.14 -11.12 -17.24
C ILE A 151 -2.39 -11.52 -18.05
N LEU A 152 -3.53 -11.72 -17.38
CA LEU A 152 -4.78 -12.09 -18.06
C LEU A 152 -5.26 -11.04 -19.07
N ARG A 153 -4.98 -9.77 -18.77
CA ARG A 153 -5.36 -8.62 -19.61
C ARG A 153 -4.29 -8.26 -20.64
N TRP A 154 -3.11 -8.87 -20.57
CA TRP A 154 -1.94 -8.50 -21.36
C TRP A 154 -1.54 -7.04 -21.12
N GLU A 155 -1.61 -6.58 -19.87
CA GLU A 155 -1.22 -5.23 -19.50
C GLU A 155 0.30 -5.06 -19.62
N THR A 156 0.72 -3.99 -20.28
CA THR A 156 2.11 -3.58 -20.43
C THR A 156 2.57 -2.72 -19.25
N ASP A 157 3.85 -2.42 -19.19
CA ASP A 157 4.42 -1.46 -18.22
C ASP A 157 3.75 -0.07 -18.22
N GLN A 158 3.05 0.30 -19.30
CA GLN A 158 2.33 1.57 -19.41
C GLN A 158 0.86 1.45 -18.94
N GLY A 159 0.44 0.30 -18.43
CA GLY A 159 -0.96 0.03 -18.07
C GLY A 159 -1.89 -0.13 -19.28
N LEU A 160 -1.33 -0.28 -20.49
CA LEU A 160 -2.08 -0.47 -21.72
C LEU A 160 -2.18 -1.96 -22.07
N THR A 161 -3.21 -2.36 -22.78
CA THR A 161 -3.27 -3.71 -23.34
C THR A 161 -2.26 -3.84 -24.49
N GLN A 162 -1.47 -4.92 -24.50
CA GLN A 162 -0.52 -5.23 -25.56
C GLN A 162 -1.22 -5.32 -26.94
N PRO A 163 -0.75 -4.55 -27.94
CA PRO A 163 -1.20 -4.70 -29.32
C PRO A 163 -0.90 -6.11 -29.86
N GLY A 164 -1.84 -6.70 -30.59
CA GLY A 164 -1.66 -8.05 -31.14
C GLY A 164 -1.68 -9.16 -30.08
N ARG A 165 -2.28 -8.92 -28.90
CA ARG A 165 -2.37 -9.93 -27.84
C ARG A 165 -2.90 -11.27 -28.36
N PRO A 166 -2.36 -12.38 -27.89
CA PRO A 166 -2.75 -13.70 -28.35
C PRO A 166 -4.17 -14.03 -27.87
N LYS A 167 -4.96 -14.66 -28.75
CA LYS A 167 -6.29 -15.19 -28.40
C LYS A 167 -6.15 -16.60 -27.86
N LEU A 168 -5.79 -16.70 -26.58
CA LEU A 168 -5.77 -17.98 -25.87
C LEU A 168 -7.18 -18.33 -25.37
N ASP A 169 -7.55 -19.61 -25.45
CA ASP A 169 -8.77 -20.11 -24.82
C ASP A 169 -8.65 -20.11 -23.28
N ARG A 170 -9.76 -20.43 -22.60
CA ARG A 170 -9.82 -20.38 -21.14
C ARG A 170 -8.88 -21.39 -20.47
N THR A 171 -8.75 -22.59 -21.04
CA THR A 171 -7.91 -23.67 -20.51
C THR A 171 -6.44 -23.29 -20.65
N ALA A 172 -6.02 -22.85 -21.84
CA ALA A 172 -4.67 -22.40 -22.11
C ALA A 172 -4.27 -21.24 -21.18
N LYS A 173 -5.15 -20.25 -20.97
CA LYS A 173 -4.92 -19.18 -20.00
C LYS A 173 -4.71 -19.68 -18.58
N TYR A 174 -5.57 -20.60 -18.12
CA TYR A 174 -5.47 -21.15 -16.76
C TYR A 174 -4.17 -21.92 -16.54
N VAL A 175 -3.81 -22.80 -17.48
CA VAL A 175 -2.59 -23.62 -17.37
C VAL A 175 -1.34 -22.75 -17.52
N LEU A 176 -1.36 -21.73 -18.37
CA LEU A 176 -0.27 -20.76 -18.49
C LEU A 176 -0.07 -19.98 -17.18
N LEU A 177 -1.15 -19.51 -16.55
CA LEU A 177 -1.08 -18.86 -15.24
C LEU A 177 -0.58 -19.81 -14.15
N TRP A 178 -0.98 -21.08 -14.19
CA TRP A 178 -0.47 -22.08 -13.26
C TRP A 178 1.04 -22.27 -13.45
N ALA A 179 1.51 -22.40 -14.70
CA ALA A 179 2.94 -22.49 -15.02
C ALA A 179 3.70 -21.23 -14.57
N PHE A 180 3.15 -20.04 -14.81
CA PHE A 180 3.70 -18.78 -14.33
C PHE A 180 3.81 -18.74 -12.80
N ARG A 181 2.79 -19.23 -12.07
CA ARG A 181 2.83 -19.31 -10.60
C ARG A 181 3.94 -20.20 -10.07
N GLN A 182 4.25 -21.29 -10.76
CA GLN A 182 5.39 -22.14 -10.40
C GLN A 182 6.72 -21.42 -10.64
N LEU A 183 6.84 -20.69 -11.75
CA LEU A 183 8.02 -19.88 -12.06
C LEU A 183 8.32 -18.81 -10.98
N GLN A 184 7.30 -18.36 -10.23
CA GLN A 184 7.50 -17.42 -9.12
C GLN A 184 8.35 -18.00 -7.98
N ARG A 185 8.50 -19.33 -7.91
CA ARG A 185 9.23 -20.02 -6.83
C ARG A 185 10.74 -20.03 -7.02
N ALA A 186 11.26 -19.39 -8.07
CA ALA A 186 12.67 -19.07 -8.15
C ALA A 186 13.10 -18.27 -6.90
N HIS A 187 14.06 -18.79 -6.14
CA HIS A 187 14.54 -18.22 -4.87
C HIS A 187 15.79 -17.35 -5.06
N ASP A 188 16.50 -17.55 -6.18
CA ASP A 188 17.72 -16.85 -6.53
C ASP A 188 17.89 -16.83 -8.07
N ARG A 189 19.01 -16.26 -8.53
CA ARG A 189 19.32 -16.16 -9.96
C ARG A 189 19.64 -17.51 -10.61
N GLU A 190 20.11 -18.48 -9.85
CA GLU A 190 20.50 -19.79 -10.37
C GLU A 190 19.24 -20.65 -10.60
N SER A 191 18.39 -20.74 -9.59
CA SER A 191 17.08 -21.39 -9.66
C SER A 191 16.14 -20.73 -10.68
N TRP A 192 16.30 -19.44 -10.96
CA TRP A 192 15.54 -18.75 -12.01
C TRP A 192 15.71 -19.42 -13.38
N ASP A 193 16.93 -19.70 -13.81
CA ASP A 193 17.18 -20.27 -15.14
C ASP A 193 16.57 -21.68 -15.27
N GLN A 194 16.63 -22.47 -14.20
CA GLN A 194 16.01 -23.78 -14.13
C GLN A 194 14.47 -23.68 -14.22
N GLU A 195 13.85 -22.85 -13.40
CA GLU A 195 12.39 -22.67 -13.38
C GLU A 195 11.88 -22.04 -14.69
N LEU A 196 12.66 -21.13 -15.29
CA LEU A 196 12.35 -20.55 -16.59
C LEU A 196 12.36 -21.63 -17.67
N GLY A 197 13.35 -22.53 -17.67
CA GLY A 197 13.37 -23.69 -18.59
C GLY A 197 12.12 -24.55 -18.48
N VAL A 198 11.70 -24.86 -17.25
CA VAL A 198 10.45 -25.62 -16.99
C VAL A 198 9.21 -24.86 -17.48
N PHE A 199 9.16 -23.54 -17.25
CA PHE A 199 8.08 -22.69 -17.74
C PHE A 199 7.99 -22.69 -19.27
N LEU A 200 9.13 -22.56 -19.96
CA LEU A 200 9.21 -22.56 -21.42
C LEU A 200 8.74 -23.90 -22.00
N THR A 201 9.20 -25.03 -21.44
CA THR A 201 8.73 -26.35 -21.85
C THR A 201 7.22 -26.50 -21.65
N ARG A 202 6.68 -26.06 -20.51
CA ARG A 202 5.21 -26.10 -20.27
C ARG A 202 4.47 -25.24 -21.29
N MET A 203 4.97 -24.04 -21.59
CA MET A 203 4.37 -23.13 -22.57
C MET A 203 4.33 -23.74 -23.98
N GLU A 204 5.34 -24.50 -24.39
CA GLU A 204 5.33 -25.23 -25.67
C GLU A 204 4.20 -26.26 -25.75
N HIS A 205 3.92 -26.97 -24.66
CA HIS A 205 2.82 -27.93 -24.61
C HIS A 205 1.45 -27.24 -24.61
N ILE A 206 1.32 -26.09 -23.94
CA ILE A 206 0.08 -25.31 -23.86
C ILE A 206 -0.24 -24.62 -25.21
N ILE A 207 0.79 -24.12 -25.89
CA ILE A 207 0.66 -23.27 -27.08
C ILE A 207 1.47 -23.88 -28.23
N GLN A 208 0.79 -24.72 -29.00
CA GLN A 208 1.39 -25.45 -30.12
C GLN A 208 1.85 -24.52 -31.25
N ASP A 209 1.07 -23.47 -31.54
CA ASP A 209 1.41 -22.46 -32.54
C ASP A 209 2.67 -21.66 -32.11
N ARG A 210 3.74 -21.80 -32.89
CA ARG A 210 5.03 -21.15 -32.63
C ARG A 210 4.95 -19.62 -32.70
N HIS A 211 4.14 -19.06 -33.59
CA HIS A 211 3.99 -17.61 -33.71
C HIS A 211 3.29 -17.04 -32.47
N ILE A 212 2.19 -17.67 -32.02
CA ILE A 212 1.49 -17.29 -30.80
C ILE A 212 2.41 -17.42 -29.59
N ARG A 213 3.16 -18.53 -29.49
CA ARG A 213 4.12 -18.75 -28.41
C ARG A 213 5.19 -17.66 -28.34
N ASN A 214 5.73 -17.23 -29.47
CA ASN A 214 6.71 -16.14 -29.52
C ASN A 214 6.11 -14.81 -29.03
N ILE A 215 4.84 -14.52 -29.36
CA ILE A 215 4.14 -13.32 -28.87
C ILE A 215 4.01 -13.37 -27.33
N VAL A 216 3.63 -14.53 -26.79
CA VAL A 216 3.49 -14.75 -25.34
C VAL A 216 4.83 -14.62 -24.63
N LEU A 217 5.89 -15.23 -25.17
CA LEU A 217 7.23 -15.14 -24.60
C LEU A 217 7.72 -13.69 -24.58
N ASN A 218 7.61 -12.98 -25.71
CA ASN A 218 7.99 -11.58 -25.82
C ASN A 218 7.20 -10.70 -24.82
N TYR A 219 5.92 -11.00 -24.57
CA TYR A 219 5.17 -10.32 -23.52
C TYR A 219 5.83 -10.47 -22.15
N PHE A 220 6.18 -11.70 -21.76
CA PHE A 220 6.82 -11.96 -20.48
C PHE A 220 8.21 -11.34 -20.37
N GLU A 221 9.03 -11.47 -21.41
CA GLU A 221 10.39 -10.90 -21.46
C GLU A 221 10.38 -9.38 -21.27
N VAL A 222 9.44 -8.70 -21.93
CA VAL A 222 9.36 -7.23 -21.89
C VAL A 222 8.72 -6.70 -20.60
N ASN A 223 7.75 -7.41 -20.03
CA ASN A 223 6.90 -6.86 -18.96
C ASN A 223 7.11 -7.48 -17.59
N TRP A 224 7.80 -8.62 -17.49
CA TRP A 224 7.93 -9.38 -16.24
C TRP A 224 9.35 -9.87 -15.98
N PHE A 225 10.06 -10.37 -17.00
CA PHE A 225 11.38 -10.99 -16.82
C PHE A 225 12.52 -9.98 -16.88
N THR A 226 12.21 -8.69 -16.87
CA THR A 226 13.23 -7.65 -16.82
C THR A 226 13.90 -7.63 -15.45
N LYS A 227 15.18 -7.23 -15.40
CA LYS A 227 15.92 -7.04 -14.14
C LYS A 227 15.17 -6.14 -13.15
N PHE A 228 14.37 -5.20 -13.65
CA PHE A 228 13.60 -4.29 -12.81
C PHE A 228 12.44 -4.98 -12.08
N TRP A 229 11.70 -5.86 -12.78
CA TRP A 229 10.47 -6.48 -12.24
C TRP A 229 10.70 -7.85 -11.61
N LEU A 230 11.67 -8.61 -12.10
CA LEU A 230 11.85 -10.02 -11.80
C LEU A 230 11.79 -10.35 -10.30
N ASP A 231 12.54 -9.60 -9.49
CA ASP A 231 12.69 -9.88 -8.05
C ASP A 231 11.44 -9.47 -7.23
N LEU A 232 10.49 -8.74 -7.83
CA LEU A 232 9.32 -8.20 -7.14
C LEU A 232 8.11 -9.15 -7.23
N TRP A 233 8.08 -10.04 -8.22
CA TRP A 233 7.00 -11.03 -8.39
C TRP A 233 7.45 -12.49 -8.18
N THR A 234 8.74 -12.74 -7.97
CA THR A 234 9.31 -14.04 -7.59
C THR A 234 9.57 -14.13 -6.07
N ASP A 235 10.06 -15.28 -5.61
CA ASP A 235 10.54 -15.51 -4.24
C ASP A 235 11.98 -14.98 -4.05
N ILE A 236 12.62 -14.45 -5.10
CA ILE A 236 13.99 -13.90 -5.06
C ILE A 236 14.11 -12.78 -4.02
N GLY A 237 15.06 -12.96 -3.10
CA GLY A 237 15.38 -11.96 -2.08
C GLY A 237 14.23 -11.68 -1.11
N LEU A 238 13.40 -12.68 -0.79
CA LEU A 238 12.42 -12.60 0.29
C LEU A 238 13.12 -12.54 1.67
N PRO A 239 12.48 -11.93 2.68
CA PRO A 239 12.96 -12.03 4.06
C PRO A 239 13.12 -13.50 4.47
N VAL A 240 14.14 -13.78 5.28
CA VAL A 240 14.45 -15.15 5.74
C VAL A 240 13.23 -15.75 6.43
N GLY A 241 12.87 -16.99 6.05
CA GLY A 241 11.72 -17.71 6.61
C GLY A 241 10.36 -17.33 5.98
N HIS A 242 10.34 -16.42 5.01
CA HIS A 242 9.12 -16.05 4.28
C HIS A 242 9.13 -16.56 2.84
N ASN A 243 7.93 -16.88 2.34
CA ASN A 243 7.65 -17.23 0.94
C ASN A 243 6.40 -16.47 0.45
N ARG A 244 6.09 -16.52 -0.85
CA ARG A 244 4.87 -15.91 -1.39
C ARG A 244 3.57 -16.52 -0.88
N ASP A 245 3.54 -17.68 -0.23
CA ASP A 245 2.28 -18.20 0.32
C ASP A 245 1.75 -17.32 1.45
N HIS A 246 2.66 -16.74 2.25
CA HIS A 246 2.33 -15.83 3.33
C HIS A 246 2.37 -14.35 2.91
N ILE A 247 3.11 -14.00 1.85
CA ILE A 247 3.27 -12.62 1.34
C ILE A 247 2.80 -12.53 -0.12
N SER A 248 1.58 -12.99 -0.41
CA SER A 248 1.03 -13.00 -1.79
C SER A 248 0.12 -11.84 -2.10
N THR A 249 -0.54 -11.22 -1.12
CA THR A 249 -1.68 -10.33 -1.40
C THR A 249 -1.56 -8.99 -0.69
N ASN A 250 -2.01 -7.92 -1.35
CA ASN A 250 -2.32 -6.62 -0.76
C ASN A 250 -3.78 -6.55 -0.26
N ASN A 251 -4.44 -7.68 0.02
CA ASN A 251 -5.88 -7.74 0.30
C ASN A 251 -6.29 -6.77 1.42
N PHE A 252 -5.39 -6.44 2.35
CA PHE A 252 -5.65 -5.41 3.36
C PHE A 252 -5.70 -3.99 2.76
N THR A 253 -4.81 -3.61 1.85
CA THR A 253 -4.87 -2.32 1.13
C THR A 253 -6.11 -2.24 0.21
N GLU A 254 -6.44 -3.32 -0.51
CA GLU A 254 -7.66 -3.39 -1.31
C GLU A 254 -8.92 -3.28 -0.45
N ARG A 255 -8.95 -3.99 0.70
CA ARG A 255 -10.01 -3.83 1.71
C ARG A 255 -10.06 -2.41 2.24
N ALA A 256 -8.92 -1.74 2.42
CA ALA A 256 -8.89 -0.35 2.85
C ALA A 256 -9.61 0.55 1.85
N PHE A 257 -9.31 0.46 0.56
CA PHE A 257 -10.02 1.23 -0.46
C PHE A 257 -11.49 0.86 -0.57
N LYS A 258 -11.82 -0.44 -0.51
CA LYS A 258 -13.22 -0.89 -0.55
C LYS A 258 -14.00 -0.34 0.66
N THR A 259 -13.45 -0.43 1.86
CA THR A 259 -14.05 0.11 3.08
C THR A 259 -14.17 1.62 3.00
N PHE A 260 -13.13 2.32 2.51
CA PHE A 260 -13.16 3.76 2.29
C PHE A 260 -14.31 4.16 1.36
N ASP A 261 -14.41 3.50 0.21
CA ASP A 261 -15.46 3.77 -0.77
C ASP A 261 -16.85 3.45 -0.24
N GLN A 262 -17.03 2.30 0.42
CA GLN A 262 -18.35 1.84 0.85
C GLN A 262 -18.87 2.56 2.09
N ILE A 263 -18.02 2.79 3.09
CA ILE A 263 -18.45 3.32 4.40
C ILE A 263 -18.35 4.85 4.42
N PHE A 264 -17.25 5.41 3.93
CA PHE A 264 -16.94 6.83 4.11
C PHE A 264 -17.34 7.69 2.91
N LEU A 265 -17.30 7.11 1.71
CA LEU A 265 -17.83 7.77 0.51
C LEU A 265 -19.25 7.30 0.14
N GLU A 266 -19.78 6.26 0.79
CA GLU A 266 -21.07 5.64 0.48
C GLU A 266 -21.21 5.28 -1.02
N ASN A 267 -20.11 4.90 -1.66
CA ASN A 267 -19.95 4.67 -3.10
C ASN A 267 -20.33 5.87 -3.99
N ARG A 268 -20.40 7.08 -3.42
CA ARG A 268 -20.67 8.32 -4.15
C ARG A 268 -19.37 8.99 -4.55
N ALA A 269 -19.37 9.63 -5.71
CA ALA A 269 -18.24 10.45 -6.13
C ALA A 269 -18.10 11.64 -5.18
N ASN A 270 -16.97 11.71 -4.47
CA ASN A 270 -16.63 12.93 -3.76
C ASN A 270 -16.20 13.99 -4.77
N LYS A 271 -16.68 15.22 -4.58
CA LYS A 271 -16.37 16.34 -5.47
C LYS A 271 -15.31 17.28 -4.89
N SER A 272 -14.98 17.20 -3.60
CA SER A 272 -14.08 18.18 -2.96
C SER A 272 -12.87 17.53 -2.30
N ALA A 273 -11.66 17.95 -2.69
CA ALA A 273 -10.42 17.50 -2.02
C ALA A 273 -10.40 17.88 -0.53
N TYR A 274 -11.03 19.00 -0.15
CA TYR A 274 -11.18 19.41 1.25
C TYR A 274 -12.07 18.45 2.03
N ARG A 275 -13.21 18.05 1.45
CA ARG A 275 -14.08 17.03 2.07
C ARG A 275 -13.32 15.71 2.25
N LEU A 276 -12.47 15.34 1.29
CA LEU A 276 -11.65 14.14 1.39
C LEU A 276 -10.70 14.21 2.59
N VAL A 277 -10.00 15.35 2.78
CA VAL A 277 -9.13 15.60 3.93
C VAL A 277 -9.87 15.43 5.26
N LEU A 278 -11.08 15.95 5.37
CA LEU A 278 -11.88 15.86 6.60
C LEU A 278 -12.36 14.43 6.89
N ILE A 279 -12.85 13.72 5.87
CA ILE A 279 -13.24 12.32 6.00
C ILE A 279 -12.05 11.50 6.51
N ILE A 280 -10.86 11.73 5.95
CA ILE A 280 -9.65 11.03 6.38
C ILE A 280 -9.31 11.38 7.84
N ALA A 281 -9.26 12.68 8.15
CA ALA A 281 -8.83 13.17 9.46
C ALA A 281 -9.79 12.80 10.60
N ASN A 282 -11.10 12.90 10.38
CA ASN A 282 -12.10 12.86 11.43
C ASN A 282 -12.92 11.57 11.46
N GLU A 283 -12.98 10.82 10.36
CA GLU A 283 -13.79 9.60 10.28
C GLU A 283 -12.91 8.36 10.07
N TRP A 284 -12.08 8.35 9.03
CA TRP A 284 -11.25 7.19 8.67
C TRP A 284 -10.31 6.79 9.79
N PHE A 285 -9.48 7.72 10.26
CA PHE A 285 -8.53 7.41 11.31
C PHE A 285 -9.22 7.06 12.64
N GLU A 286 -10.26 7.80 13.01
CA GLU A 286 -11.02 7.58 14.23
C GLU A 286 -11.76 6.25 14.24
N TYR A 287 -12.32 5.83 13.10
CA TYR A 287 -12.91 4.51 12.95
C TYR A 287 -11.94 3.40 13.35
N TYR A 288 -10.69 3.46 12.87
CA TYR A 288 -9.70 2.43 13.23
C TYR A 288 -9.18 2.56 14.66
N ARG A 289 -9.04 3.78 15.17
CA ARG A 289 -8.61 4.05 16.55
C ARG A 289 -9.62 3.53 17.57
N LEU A 290 -10.92 3.74 17.32
CA LEU A 290 -12.00 3.44 18.26
C LEU A 290 -12.51 1.99 18.14
N TRP A 291 -12.62 1.47 16.92
CA TRP A 291 -13.07 0.10 16.72
C TRP A 291 -11.93 -0.87 17.05
N GLN A 292 -12.25 -1.96 17.74
CA GLN A 292 -11.35 -3.11 17.92
C GLN A 292 -12.14 -4.39 17.64
N PRO A 293 -11.57 -5.40 16.96
CA PRO A 293 -12.30 -6.60 16.54
C PRO A 293 -12.80 -7.46 17.70
N THR A 294 -12.32 -7.21 18.93
CA THR A 294 -12.80 -7.80 20.18
C THR A 294 -14.06 -7.13 20.74
N ARG A 295 -14.56 -6.09 20.08
CA ARG A 295 -15.75 -5.33 20.48
C ARG A 295 -16.73 -5.24 19.31
N SER A 296 -18.02 -5.26 19.63
CA SER A 296 -19.07 -4.95 18.68
C SER A 296 -18.74 -3.63 17.97
N LYS A 297 -19.03 -3.56 16.67
CA LYS A 297 -18.99 -2.28 15.93
C LYS A 297 -19.79 -1.24 16.75
N PRO A 298 -19.30 0.01 16.90
CA PRO A 298 -20.09 1.07 17.51
C PRO A 298 -21.46 1.14 16.86
N ASP A 299 -22.49 1.50 17.64
CA ASP A 299 -23.85 1.67 17.12
C ASP A 299 -23.84 2.59 15.89
N ASP A 300 -24.53 2.18 14.84
CA ASP A 300 -24.59 2.91 13.58
C ASP A 300 -25.15 4.33 13.79
N GLU A 301 -26.00 4.54 14.80
CA GLU A 301 -26.50 5.87 15.19
C GLU A 301 -25.37 6.76 15.74
N VAL A 302 -24.48 6.21 16.57
CA VAL A 302 -23.33 6.95 17.13
C VAL A 302 -22.37 7.36 16.01
N TYR A 303 -22.13 6.44 15.06
CA TYR A 303 -21.33 6.73 13.87
C TYR A 303 -21.99 7.80 12.99
N HIS A 304 -23.31 7.73 12.79
CA HIS A 304 -24.06 8.70 12.00
C HIS A 304 -24.08 10.10 12.63
N GLN A 305 -24.25 10.20 13.95
CA GLN A 305 -24.18 11.47 14.67
C GLN A 305 -22.78 12.11 14.60
N ALA A 306 -21.72 11.30 14.67
CA ALA A 306 -20.35 11.78 14.48
C ALA A 306 -20.13 12.38 13.08
N ILE A 307 -20.70 11.75 12.04
CA ILE A 307 -20.68 12.26 10.67
C ILE A 307 -21.46 13.58 10.54
N ILE A 308 -22.70 13.63 11.05
CA ILE A 308 -23.54 14.85 11.01
C ILE A 308 -22.83 16.00 11.71
N HIS A 309 -22.21 15.76 12.86
CA HIS A 309 -21.49 16.79 13.60
C HIS A 309 -20.24 17.27 12.87
N GLY A 310 -19.49 16.35 12.25
CA GLY A 310 -18.37 16.71 11.36
C GLY A 310 -18.80 17.64 10.22
N HIS A 311 -19.97 17.41 9.63
CA HIS A 311 -20.58 18.30 8.64
C HIS A 311 -20.99 19.66 9.21
N GLN A 312 -21.49 19.72 10.44
CA GLN A 312 -21.85 20.98 11.11
C GLN A 312 -20.61 21.82 11.46
N LEU A 313 -19.56 21.21 12.01
CA LEU A 313 -18.28 21.86 12.27
C LEU A 313 -17.67 22.43 10.99
N TRP A 314 -17.79 21.72 9.87
CA TRP A 314 -17.39 22.24 8.56
C TRP A 314 -18.18 23.48 8.15
N ASN A 315 -19.50 23.44 8.22
CA ASN A 315 -20.35 24.58 7.86
C ASN A 315 -20.11 25.80 8.76
N SER A 316 -19.50 25.62 9.93
CA SER A 316 -19.12 26.72 10.82
C SER A 316 -17.88 27.48 10.37
N GLY A 317 -17.01 26.89 9.53
CA GLY A 317 -15.73 27.51 9.11
C GLY A 317 -14.62 27.48 10.16
N HIS A 318 -14.86 26.91 11.35
CA HIS A 318 -13.91 26.93 12.48
C HIS A 318 -13.16 25.60 12.66
N ALA A 319 -13.27 24.65 11.74
CA ALA A 319 -12.75 23.29 11.92
C ALA A 319 -11.25 23.11 11.59
N ILE A 320 -10.60 24.09 10.94
CA ILE A 320 -9.22 24.00 10.49
C ILE A 320 -8.45 25.21 11.01
N PHE A 321 -7.39 24.97 11.78
CA PHE A 321 -6.51 25.98 12.34
C PHE A 321 -5.14 25.89 11.68
N GLU A 322 -4.67 26.99 11.12
CA GLU A 322 -3.27 27.09 10.69
C GLU A 322 -2.38 27.15 11.93
N MET A 323 -1.39 26.27 11.96
CA MET A 323 -0.38 26.17 13.02
C MET A 323 0.91 26.82 12.52
N GLU A 324 1.87 27.01 13.42
CA GLU A 324 3.23 27.39 13.03
C GLU A 324 3.80 26.38 12.02
N PRO A 325 4.57 26.85 11.01
CA PRO A 325 5.23 25.97 10.07
C PRO A 325 6.13 24.94 10.76
N ASP A 326 6.29 23.78 10.14
CA ASP A 326 7.21 22.76 10.65
C ASP A 326 8.69 23.17 10.50
N SER A 327 9.61 22.33 10.99
CA SER A 327 11.07 22.58 10.90
C SER A 327 11.59 22.71 9.46
N LYS A 328 10.80 22.32 8.46
CA LYS A 328 11.08 22.41 7.02
C LYS A 328 10.36 23.59 6.37
N GLY A 329 9.67 24.43 7.15
CA GLY A 329 8.90 25.59 6.67
C GLY A 329 7.59 25.22 5.97
N GLN A 330 7.09 23.99 6.13
CA GLN A 330 5.83 23.56 5.53
C GLN A 330 4.64 24.03 6.37
N ARG A 331 3.53 24.36 5.71
CA ARG A 331 2.29 24.78 6.39
C ARG A 331 1.66 23.59 7.10
N VAL A 332 1.43 23.74 8.40
CA VAL A 332 0.77 22.74 9.23
C VAL A 332 -0.63 23.21 9.57
N PHE A 333 -1.60 22.31 9.46
CA PHE A 333 -2.97 22.58 9.87
C PHE A 333 -3.39 21.58 10.93
N LYS A 334 -4.02 22.07 12.00
CA LYS A 334 -4.74 21.25 12.96
C LYS A 334 -6.21 21.21 12.53
N VAL A 335 -6.71 20.01 12.28
CA VAL A 335 -8.14 19.78 12.09
C VAL A 335 -8.72 19.47 13.47
N LEU A 336 -9.83 20.12 13.84
CA LEU A 336 -10.62 19.72 15.00
C LEU A 336 -11.13 18.29 14.76
N ALA A 337 -10.49 17.33 15.43
CA ALA A 337 -10.98 15.97 15.56
C ALA A 337 -11.98 15.93 16.72
N ASN A 338 -13.07 15.20 16.53
CA ASN A 338 -14.12 14.99 17.54
C ASN A 338 -13.58 14.27 18.79
#